data_AF-I5B603-F1
#
_entry.id   AF-I5B603-F1
#
_cell.length_a   1.000
_cell.length_b   1.000
_cell.length_c   1.000
_cell.angle_alpha   90.00
_cell.angle_beta   90.00
_cell.angle_gamma   90.00
#
_symmetry.space_group_name_H-M   'P 1'
#
loop_
_entity.id
_entity.type
_entity.pdbx_description
1 polymer ?
#
loop_
_entity_poly.entity_id
_entity_poly.type
_entity_poly.pdbx_seq_one_letter_code
_entity_poly.pdbx_strand_id
1 'polypeptide(L)'
;MTKQPGKDGSYRSLTLSLLVDHCLLLHPDQVASINNKLPAKTVGSLCDIVKVDSILSFVEQIIHSDDPESHFKQISVFLKEHFVKSNDSKKHMNLKPWGNYQSSPSLKYKAFC
;
A
#
# COMPACT_ATOMS: atom_id res chain seq x y z
N MET A 1 3.03 -1.63 -5.69
CA MET A 1 2.65 -3.06 -5.74
C MET A 1 3.54 -3.79 -6.73
N THR A 2 4.39 -4.69 -6.24
CA THR A 2 5.26 -5.55 -7.03
C THR A 2 4.38 -6.52 -7.83
N LYS A 3 4.38 -6.41 -9.16
CA LYS A 3 3.65 -7.36 -10.01
C LYS A 3 4.20 -8.76 -9.74
N GLN A 4 3.34 -9.70 -9.37
CA GLN A 4 3.66 -11.12 -9.28
C GLN A 4 3.16 -11.80 -10.57
N PRO A 5 3.97 -11.86 -11.64
CA PRO A 5 3.54 -12.45 -12.90
C PRO A 5 3.41 -13.99 -12.78
N GLY A 6 2.61 -14.59 -13.67
CA GLY A 6 2.39 -16.05 -13.73
C GLY A 6 1.15 -16.53 -12.99
N LYS A 7 0.80 -17.81 -13.18
CA LYS A 7 -0.39 -18.45 -12.60
C LYS A 7 -0.42 -18.29 -11.07
N ASP A 8 0.67 -18.64 -10.40
CA ASP A 8 0.76 -18.57 -8.93
C ASP A 8 0.72 -17.13 -8.40
N GLY A 9 1.32 -16.18 -9.12
CA GLY A 9 1.26 -14.76 -8.78
C GLY A 9 -0.14 -14.18 -8.91
N SER A 10 -0.91 -14.63 -9.91
CA SER A 10 -2.33 -14.30 -10.07
C SER A 10 -3.19 -14.88 -8.94
N TYR A 11 -2.96 -16.14 -8.55
CA TYR A 11 -3.72 -16.77 -7.45
C TYR A 11 -3.42 -16.13 -6.10
N ARG A 12 -2.15 -15.87 -5.79
CA ARG A 12 -1.74 -15.29 -4.50
C ARG A 12 -2.20 -13.85 -4.34
N SER A 13 -2.04 -13.02 -5.39
CA SER A 13 -2.51 -11.63 -5.36
C SER A 13 -4.04 -11.54 -5.25
N LEU A 14 -4.78 -12.39 -5.97
CA LEU A 14 -6.24 -12.45 -5.88
C LEU A 14 -6.71 -12.94 -4.51
N THR A 15 -6.03 -13.95 -3.94
CA THR A 15 -6.33 -14.44 -2.59
C THR A 15 -6.09 -13.34 -1.54
N LEU A 16 -4.97 -12.61 -1.62
CA LEU A 16 -4.70 -11.51 -0.72
C LEU A 16 -5.71 -10.37 -0.88
N SER A 17 -6.09 -10.04 -2.11
CA SER A 17 -7.12 -9.02 -2.37
C SER A 17 -8.46 -9.43 -1.74
N LEU A 18 -8.89 -10.68 -1.94
CA LEU A 18 -10.13 -11.20 -1.35
C LEU A 18 -10.08 -11.25 0.18
N LEU A 19 -8.95 -11.66 0.77
CA LEU A 19 -8.79 -11.66 2.23
C LEU A 19 -8.86 -10.24 2.79
N VAL A 20 -8.23 -9.26 2.13
CA VAL A 20 -8.32 -7.86 2.52
C VAL A 20 -9.74 -7.33 2.37
N ASP A 21 -10.42 -7.64 1.27
CA ASP A 21 -11.84 -7.28 1.08
C ASP A 21 -12.72 -7.90 2.17
N HIS A 22 -12.48 -9.15 2.55
CA HIS A 22 -13.17 -9.81 3.68
C HIS A 22 -12.91 -9.13 5.02
N CYS A 23 -11.68 -8.72 5.31
CA CYS A 23 -11.38 -7.96 6.52
C CYS A 23 -12.11 -6.61 6.53
N LEU A 24 -12.26 -5.96 5.38
CA LEU A 24 -12.96 -4.68 5.25
C LEU A 24 -14.48 -4.83 5.36
N LEU A 25 -15.05 -5.99 5.03
CA LEU A 25 -16.45 -6.32 5.33
C LEU A 25 -16.75 -6.36 6.83
N LEU A 26 -15.74 -6.57 7.68
CA LEU A 26 -15.87 -6.55 9.13
C LEU A 26 -15.71 -5.14 9.74
N HIS A 27 -15.42 -4.11 8.93
CA HIS A 27 -15.32 -2.74 9.43
C HIS A 27 -16.68 -2.28 10.00
N PRO A 28 -16.72 -1.62 11.18
CA PRO A 28 -17.98 -1.22 11.83
C PRO A 28 -18.93 -0.45 10.91
N ASP A 29 -18.40 0.51 10.14
CA ASP A 29 -19.20 1.26 9.16
C ASP A 29 -19.78 0.40 8.05
N GLN A 30 -19.05 -0.63 7.63
CA GLN A 30 -19.49 -1.51 6.56
C GLN A 30 -20.58 -2.45 7.06
N VAL A 31 -20.40 -3.01 8.26
CA VAL A 31 -21.41 -3.79 8.98
C VAL A 31 -22.66 -2.95 9.21
N ALA A 32 -22.53 -1.70 9.65
CA ALA A 32 -23.65 -0.79 9.82
C ALA A 32 -24.38 -0.51 8.50
N SER A 33 -23.66 -0.30 7.40
CA SER A 33 -24.27 -0.10 6.08
C SER A 33 -25.08 -1.33 5.64
N ILE A 34 -24.50 -2.53 5.77
CA ILE A 34 -25.13 -3.80 5.42
C ILE A 34 -26.38 -4.04 6.28
N ASN A 35 -26.28 -3.85 7.60
CA ASN A 35 -27.41 -4.05 8.52
C ASN A 35 -28.58 -3.10 8.22
N ASN A 36 -28.29 -1.89 7.74
CA ASN A 36 -29.29 -0.90 7.35
C ASN A 36 -29.75 -1.02 5.89
N LYS A 37 -29.35 -2.08 5.16
CA LYS A 37 -29.65 -2.30 3.73
C LYS A 37 -29.19 -1.15 2.83
N LEU A 38 -28.15 -0.43 3.25
CA LEU A 38 -27.52 0.62 2.47
C LEU A 38 -26.40 0.03 1.58
N PRO A 39 -26.03 0.72 0.50
CA PRO A 39 -24.92 0.31 -0.34
C PRO A 39 -23.62 0.14 0.47
N ALA A 40 -22.87 -0.93 0.18
CA ALA A 40 -21.57 -1.14 0.78
C ALA A 40 -20.61 0.00 0.37
N LYS A 41 -19.85 0.51 1.33
CA LYS A 41 -18.77 1.48 1.09
C LYS A 41 -17.67 0.81 0.25
N THR A 42 -17.01 1.59 -0.61
CA THR A 42 -15.89 1.08 -1.40
C THR A 42 -14.67 0.87 -0.50
N VAL A 43 -13.82 -0.11 -0.85
CA VAL A 43 -12.56 -0.39 -0.15
C VAL A 43 -11.69 0.86 -0.02
N GLY A 44 -11.58 1.66 -1.08
CA GLY A 44 -10.85 2.93 -1.05
C GLY A 44 -11.41 3.89 0.00
N SER A 45 -12.73 4.08 0.03
CA SER A 45 -13.36 4.96 1.01
C SER A 45 -13.20 4.48 2.46
N LEU A 46 -13.28 3.18 2.71
CA LEU A 46 -13.04 2.61 4.04
C LEU A 46 -11.58 2.81 4.48
N CYS A 47 -10.62 2.57 3.58
CA CYS A 47 -9.22 2.86 3.85
C CYS A 47 -8.98 4.33 4.18
N ASP A 48 -9.68 5.26 3.52
CA ASP A 48 -9.52 6.68 3.79
C ASP A 48 -10.15 7.08 5.14
N ILE A 49 -11.30 6.52 5.50
CA ILE A 49 -11.91 6.68 6.84
C ILE A 49 -10.94 6.20 7.92
N VAL A 50 -10.44 4.96 7.80
CA VAL A 50 -9.51 4.38 8.78
C VAL A 50 -8.23 5.23 8.94
N LYS A 51 -7.70 5.79 7.84
CA LYS A 51 -6.54 6.69 7.93
C LYS A 51 -6.85 7.95 8.72
N VAL A 52 -7.99 8.59 8.45
CA VAL A 52 -8.40 9.81 9.15
C VAL A 52 -8.65 9.52 10.63
N ASP A 53 -9.37 8.45 10.95
CA ASP A 53 -9.64 8.04 12.33
C ASP A 53 -8.35 7.73 13.09
N SER A 54 -7.38 7.08 12.44
CA SER A 54 -6.07 6.82 13.04
C SER A 54 -5.32 8.11 13.34
N ILE A 55 -5.35 9.09 12.42
CA ILE A 55 -4.71 10.40 12.63
C ILE A 55 -5.38 11.14 13.79
N LEU A 56 -6.72 11.18 13.83
CA LEU A 56 -7.47 11.84 14.90
C LEU A 56 -7.17 11.19 16.26
N SER A 57 -7.15 9.86 16.33
CA SER A 57 -6.78 9.14 17.54
C SER A 57 -5.35 9.45 18.01
N PHE A 58 -4.39 9.57 17.10
CA PHE A 58 -3.03 10.01 17.47
C PHE A 58 -3.00 11.45 17.98
N VAL A 59 -3.72 12.37 17.34
CA VAL A 59 -3.80 13.76 17.79
C VAL A 59 -4.42 13.83 19.18
N GLU A 60 -5.48 13.05 19.43
CA GLU A 60 -6.13 12.97 20.73
C GLU A 60 -5.18 12.44 21.81
N GLN A 61 -4.39 11.40 21.50
CA GLN A 61 -3.37 10.87 22.42
C GLN A 61 -2.29 11.91 22.76
N ILE A 62 -1.87 12.72 21.79
CA ILE A 62 -0.89 13.79 22.02
C ILE A 62 -1.49 14.86 22.93
N ILE A 63 -2.71 15.33 22.65
CA ILE A 63 -3.37 16.41 23.41
C ILE A 63 -3.57 16.01 24.87
N HIS A 64 -3.93 14.76 25.14
CA HIS A 64 -4.17 14.26 26.49
C HIS A 64 -2.91 13.74 27.21
N SER A 65 -1.73 13.85 26.59
CA SER A 65 -0.47 13.44 27.19
C SER A 65 0.02 14.48 28.20
N ASP A 66 0.65 14.02 29.30
CA ASP A 66 1.27 14.91 30.29
C ASP A 66 2.40 15.78 29.70
N ASP A 67 3.05 15.28 28.63
CA ASP A 67 4.06 15.97 27.85
C ASP A 67 3.79 15.79 26.33
N PRO A 68 2.94 16.66 25.74
CA PRO A 68 2.53 16.55 24.34
C PRO A 68 3.70 16.73 23.36
N GLU A 69 4.71 17.52 23.73
CA GLU A 69 5.85 17.80 22.84
C GLU A 69 6.74 16.56 22.69
N SER A 70 7.04 15.88 23.80
CA SER A 70 7.80 14.63 23.77
C SER A 70 7.02 13.53 23.05
N HIS A 71 5.72 13.39 23.31
CA HIS A 71 4.88 12.39 22.65
C HIS A 71 4.82 12.60 21.13
N PHE A 72 4.63 13.84 20.68
CA PHE A 72 4.68 14.19 19.26
C PHE A 72 6.03 13.83 18.63
N LYS A 73 7.15 14.13 19.30
CA LYS A 73 8.49 13.78 18.81
C LYS A 73 8.64 12.27 18.62
N GLN A 74 8.23 11.47 19.60
CA GLN A 74 8.28 10.00 19.54
C GLN A 74 7.47 9.44 18.36
N ILE A 75 6.22 9.90 18.20
CA ILE A 75 5.38 9.50 17.07
C ILE A 75 6.01 9.94 15.74
N SER A 76 6.58 11.14 15.66
CA SER A 76 7.22 11.62 14.43
C SER A 76 8.40 10.75 14.00
N VAL A 77 9.20 10.27 14.97
CA VAL A 77 10.32 9.36 14.72
C VAL A 77 9.79 8.02 14.22
N PHE A 78 8.82 7.44 14.94
CA PHE A 78 8.18 6.19 14.55
C PHE A 78 7.59 6.24 13.13
N LEU A 79 6.85 7.30 12.80
CA LEU A 79 6.25 7.46 11.47
C LEU A 79 7.30 7.59 10.37
N LYS A 80 8.37 8.36 10.60
CA LYS A 80 9.46 8.52 9.64
C LYS A 80 10.21 7.20 9.40
N GLU A 81 10.48 6.43 10.44
CA GLU A 81 11.21 5.16 10.34
C GLU A 81 10.39 4.07 9.65
N HIS A 82 9.09 3.97 9.96
CA HIS A 82 8.28 2.85 9.51
C HIS A 82 7.47 3.12 8.23
N PHE A 83 7.01 4.36 8.01
CA PHE A 83 6.09 4.68 6.92
C PHE A 83 6.73 5.52 5.80
N VAL A 84 7.72 6.35 6.12
CA VAL A 84 8.41 7.21 5.13
C VAL A 84 9.66 6.52 4.61
N LYS A 85 9.48 5.52 3.74
CA LYS A 85 10.61 4.94 2.99
C LYS A 85 10.87 5.76 1.72
N SER A 86 11.90 6.61 1.77
CA SER A 86 12.47 7.21 0.55
C SER A 86 13.27 6.14 -0.19
N ASN A 87 12.59 5.34 -1.00
CA ASN A 87 13.27 4.44 -1.93
C ASN A 87 13.70 5.22 -3.17
N ASP A 88 14.95 5.03 -3.60
CA ASP A 88 15.40 5.57 -4.88
C ASP A 88 14.52 5.07 -6.03
N SER A 89 14.21 5.99 -6.95
CA SER A 89 13.41 5.68 -8.12
C SER A 89 14.17 4.72 -9.04
N LYS A 90 13.68 3.48 -9.11
CA LYS A 90 14.16 2.46 -10.05
C LYS A 90 13.69 2.70 -11.49
N LYS A 91 12.80 3.68 -11.73
CA LYS A 91 12.22 3.95 -13.06
C LYS A 91 13.25 4.50 -14.04
N HIS A 92 14.22 5.26 -13.54
CA HIS A 92 15.19 5.95 -14.39
C HIS A 92 16.40 5.06 -14.76
N MET A 93 16.44 3.80 -14.32
CA MET A 93 17.59 2.89 -14.52
C MET A 93 18.94 3.47 -14.04
N ASN A 94 18.90 4.57 -13.27
CA ASN A 94 20.05 5.15 -12.61
C ASN A 94 20.64 4.05 -11.70
N LEU A 95 21.91 3.70 -11.91
CA LEU A 95 22.67 2.71 -11.12
C LEU A 95 22.43 1.22 -11.40
N LYS A 96 21.64 0.85 -12.42
CA LYS A 96 21.52 -0.57 -12.80
C LYS A 96 22.58 -0.93 -13.85
N PRO A 97 23.42 -1.96 -13.64
CA PRO A 97 24.30 -2.44 -14.69
C PRO A 97 23.45 -2.87 -15.88
N TRP A 98 23.71 -2.23 -17.00
CA TRP A 98 23.17 -2.57 -18.31
C TRP A 98 23.62 -4.03 -18.54
N GLY A 99 22.67 -4.96 -18.57
CA GLY A 99 22.93 -6.40 -18.67
C GLY A 99 23.59 -6.78 -20.00
N ASN A 100 23.53 -8.06 -20.38
CA ASN A 100 24.12 -8.48 -21.65
C ASN A 100 23.23 -8.04 -22.84
N TYR A 101 23.67 -7.05 -23.62
CA TYR A 101 22.94 -6.52 -24.81
C TYR A 101 23.16 -7.35 -26.08
N GLN A 102 23.75 -8.55 -25.95
CA GLN A 102 23.92 -9.44 -27.08
C GLN A 102 22.57 -9.82 -27.68
N SER A 103 22.53 -9.91 -29.01
CA SER A 103 21.32 -10.33 -29.71
C SER A 103 20.91 -11.72 -29.21
N SER A 104 19.74 -11.82 -28.58
CA SER A 104 19.16 -13.13 -28.30
C SER A 104 18.87 -13.87 -29.63
N PRO A 105 18.88 -15.21 -29.66
CA PRO A 105 18.48 -15.96 -30.85
C PRO A 105 17.11 -15.56 -31.41
N SER A 106 16.17 -15.14 -30.55
CA SER A 106 14.86 -14.62 -30.92
C SER A 106 14.85 -13.25 -31.59
N LEU A 107 15.96 -12.50 -31.54
CA LEU A 107 16.11 -11.17 -32.15
C LEU A 107 16.77 -11.20 -33.54
N LYS A 108 17.10 -12.39 -34.08
CA LYS A 108 17.79 -12.55 -35.38
C LYS A 108 17.09 -11.92 -36.59
N TYR A 109 15.75 -11.75 -36.55
CA TYR A 109 14.97 -11.33 -37.71
C TYR A 109 14.71 -9.82 -37.84
N LYS A 110 15.24 -8.98 -36.95
CA LYS A 110 15.04 -7.51 -37.02
C LYS A 110 16.19 -6.72 -37.65
N ALA A 111 17.22 -7.39 -38.16
CA ALA A 111 18.44 -6.74 -38.68
C ALA A 111 18.38 -6.39 -40.19
N PHE A 112 17.24 -6.57 -40.86
CA PHE A 112 17.06 -6.19 -42.27
C PHE A 112 15.81 -5.32 -42.43
N CYS A 113 16.00 -4.01 -42.34
CA CYS A 113 15.28 -2.96 -43.06
C CYS A 113 16.30 -1.86 -43.37
#